data_AF-A0A9D5VT57-F1
#
_entry.id   AF-A0A9D5VT57-F1
#
_cell.length_a   1.000
_cell.length_b   1.000
_cell.length_c   1.000
_cell.angle_alpha   90.00
_cell.angle_beta   90.00
_cell.angle_gamma   90.00
#
_symmetry.space_group_name_H-M   'P 1'
#
loop_
_entity.id
_entity.type
_entity.pdbx_description
1 polymer ?
#
loop_
_entity_poly.entity_id
_entity_poly.type
_entity_poly.pdbx_seq_one_letter_code
_entity_poly.pdbx_strand_id
1 'polypeptide(L)'
;MKIITLFLIIIFCFQALNYADELRPKVKTLIGRVESVSFADPIKETKSEIVVTLENNKKISFIIKNTTTIYDINGKAATSEKLLKVQTVKVKYIITNDGVSEARSIKIIK
;
A
#
# COMPACT_ATOMS: atom_id res chain seq x y z
N MET A 1 49.61 1.88 -1.86
CA MET A 1 48.66 1.66 -0.74
C MET A 1 47.35 2.46 -0.84
N LYS A 2 47.34 3.71 -1.35
CA LYS A 2 46.11 4.54 -1.44
C LYS A 2 45.03 4.06 -2.43
N ILE A 3 45.41 3.37 -3.50
CA ILE A 3 44.48 2.90 -4.56
C ILE A 3 43.59 1.74 -4.09
N ILE A 4 44.14 0.83 -3.27
CA ILE A 4 43.41 -0.34 -2.75
C ILE A 4 42.30 0.10 -1.79
N THR A 5 42.58 1.10 -0.95
CA THR A 5 41.60 1.65 0.00
C THR A 5 40.44 2.34 -0.72
N LEU A 6 40.71 3.06 -1.82
CA LEU A 6 39.66 3.72 -2.61
C LEU A 6 38.74 2.70 -3.30
N PHE A 7 39.31 1.62 -3.83
CA PHE A 7 38.52 0.57 -4.49
C PHE A 7 37.62 -0.18 -3.50
N LEU A 8 38.11 -0.41 -2.27
CA LEU A 8 37.33 -1.05 -1.21
C LEU A 8 36.13 -0.20 -0.75
N ILE A 9 36.31 1.13 -0.67
CA ILE A 9 35.24 2.08 -0.33
C ILE A 9 34.15 2.09 -1.40
N ILE A 10 34.54 2.04 -2.68
CA ILE A 10 33.58 2.02 -3.80
C ILE A 10 32.74 0.74 -3.73
N ILE A 11 33.36 -0.43 -3.55
CA ILE A 11 32.63 -1.71 -3.43
C ILE A 11 31.66 -1.68 -2.25
N PHE A 12 32.09 -1.17 -1.09
CA PHE A 12 31.22 -1.07 0.09
C PHE A 12 30.03 -0.12 -0.13
N CYS A 13 30.24 1.01 -0.81
CA CYS A 13 29.15 1.91 -1.20
C CYS A 13 28.14 1.25 -2.16
N PHE A 14 28.61 0.49 -3.14
CA PHE A 14 27.73 -0.23 -4.07
C PHE A 14 26.89 -1.29 -3.36
N GLN A 15 27.46 -2.02 -2.39
CA GLN A 15 26.69 -2.99 -1.61
C GLN A 15 25.64 -2.30 -0.73
N ALA A 16 26.00 -1.24 -0.02
CA ALA A 16 25.06 -0.49 0.82
C ALA A 16 23.86 0.06 0.01
N LEU A 17 24.09 0.49 -1.23
CA LEU A 17 23.03 0.97 -2.12
C LEU A 17 22.06 -0.15 -2.53
N ASN A 18 22.57 -1.34 -2.87
CA ASN A 18 21.74 -2.48 -3.25
C ASN A 18 20.89 -2.98 -2.07
N TYR A 19 21.45 -3.05 -0.87
CA TYR A 19 20.70 -3.38 0.34
C TYR A 19 19.59 -2.36 0.63
N ALA A 20 19.87 -1.07 0.41
CA ALA A 20 18.88 -0.02 0.61
C ALA A 20 17.70 -0.07 -0.38
N ASP A 21 17.89 -0.65 -1.57
CA ASP A 21 16.82 -0.80 -2.57
C ASP A 21 15.93 -2.02 -2.29
N GLU A 22 16.51 -3.13 -1.82
CA GLU A 22 15.73 -4.31 -1.40
C GLU A 22 14.81 -4.04 -0.20
N LEU A 23 15.21 -3.13 0.70
CA LEU A 23 14.40 -2.72 1.85
C LEU A 23 13.22 -1.81 1.49
N ARG A 24 13.12 -1.33 0.25
CA ARG A 24 12.02 -0.44 -0.16
C ARG A 24 10.75 -1.26 -0.40
N PRO A 25 9.63 -0.92 0.26
CA PRO A 25 8.38 -1.63 0.04
C PRO A 25 7.91 -1.48 -1.41
N LYS A 26 7.89 -2.60 -2.15
CA LYS A 26 7.45 -2.63 -3.55
C LYS A 26 5.96 -2.33 -3.66
N VAL A 27 5.60 -1.33 -4.46
CA VAL A 27 4.21 -0.99 -4.73
C VAL A 27 3.59 -2.04 -5.64
N LYS A 28 2.49 -2.63 -5.17
CA LYS A 28 1.66 -3.61 -5.87
C LYS A 28 0.32 -2.97 -6.24
N THR A 29 -0.36 -3.57 -7.21
CA THR A 29 -1.69 -3.14 -7.64
C THR A 29 -2.61 -4.34 -7.76
N LEU A 30 -3.86 -4.20 -7.34
CA LEU A 30 -4.91 -5.18 -7.56
C LEU A 30 -6.24 -4.51 -7.88
N ILE A 31 -7.17 -5.31 -8.38
CA ILE A 31 -8.56 -4.93 -8.61
C ILE A 31 -9.43 -5.96 -7.89
N GLY A 32 -10.47 -5.50 -7.21
CA GLY A 32 -11.45 -6.38 -6.58
C GLY A 32 -12.66 -5.63 -6.06
N ARG A 33 -13.59 -6.37 -5.47
CA ARG A 33 -14.87 -5.86 -4.97
C ARG A 33 -14.79 -5.59 -3.47
N VAL A 34 -15.30 -4.44 -3.03
CA VAL A 34 -15.34 -4.06 -1.61
C VAL A 34 -16.33 -4.97 -0.88
N GLU A 35 -15.82 -5.70 0.10
CA GLU A 35 -16.59 -6.57 1.01
C GLU A 35 -17.07 -5.78 2.23
N SER A 36 -16.18 -4.99 2.83
CA SER A 36 -16.44 -4.16 3.98
C SER A 36 -15.47 -2.98 4.04
N VAL A 37 -15.91 -1.92 4.72
CA VAL A 37 -15.11 -0.76 5.08
C VAL A 37 -15.36 -0.52 6.57
N SER A 38 -14.30 -0.37 7.35
CA SER A 38 -14.36 0.05 8.75
C SER A 38 -13.55 1.32 8.91
N PHE A 39 -14.05 2.24 9.73
CA PHE A 39 -13.39 3.51 10.01
C PHE A 39 -12.77 3.47 11.40
N ALA A 40 -11.62 4.12 11.52
CA ALA A 40 -10.89 4.25 12.77
C ALA A 40 -11.79 4.85 13.88
N ASP A 41 -11.75 4.23 15.05
CA ASP A 41 -12.34 4.71 16.29
C ASP A 41 -11.19 4.95 17.28
N PRO A 42 -10.81 6.22 17.54
CA PRO A 42 -9.71 6.56 18.43
C PRO A 42 -9.91 6.05 19.86
N ILE A 43 -11.16 5.89 20.32
CA ILE A 43 -11.47 5.41 21.67
C ILE A 43 -11.18 3.90 21.78
N LYS A 44 -11.33 3.17 20.68
CA LYS A 44 -11.08 1.73 20.60
C LYS A 44 -9.72 1.39 19.99
N GLU A 45 -8.90 2.40 19.71
CA GLU A 45 -7.59 2.26 19.06
C GLU A 45 -7.64 1.49 17.72
N THR A 46 -8.77 1.54 17.01
CA THR A 46 -8.92 0.84 15.73
C THR A 46 -8.41 1.69 14.56
N LYS A 47 -7.87 1.01 13.54
CA LYS A 47 -7.43 1.64 12.28
C LYS A 47 -8.53 1.52 11.22
N SER A 48 -8.58 2.48 10.31
CA SER A 48 -9.45 2.38 9.13
C SER A 48 -8.95 1.25 8.22
N GLU A 49 -9.88 0.43 7.75
CA GLU A 49 -9.59 -0.77 6.96
C GLU A 49 -10.61 -0.93 5.82
N ILE A 50 -10.15 -1.44 4.69
CA ILE A 50 -11.00 -1.93 3.60
C ILE A 50 -10.68 -3.38 3.30
N VAL A 51 -11.71 -4.22 3.24
CA VAL A 51 -11.58 -5.60 2.80
C VAL A 51 -12.06 -5.71 1.35
N VAL A 52 -11.20 -6.23 0.49
CA VAL A 52 -11.47 -6.43 -0.93
C VAL A 52 -11.46 -7.92 -1.26
N THR A 53 -12.51 -8.39 -1.92
CA THR A 53 -12.63 -9.75 -2.45
C THR A 53 -12.19 -9.77 -3.91
N LEU A 54 -11.25 -10.66 -4.23
CA LEU A 54 -10.78 -10.92 -5.59
C LEU A 54 -11.70 -11.92 -6.32
N GLU A 55 -11.50 -12.09 -7.63
CA GLU A 55 -12.29 -13.01 -8.46
C GLU A 55 -12.21 -14.48 -8.00
N ASN A 56 -11.07 -14.88 -7.41
CA ASN A 56 -10.88 -16.22 -6.84
C ASN A 56 -11.44 -16.35 -5.41
N ASN A 57 -12.34 -15.46 -4.99
CA ASN A 57 -12.89 -15.35 -3.65
C ASN A 57 -11.87 -15.09 -2.52
N LYS A 58 -10.60 -14.81 -2.86
CA LYS A 58 -9.59 -14.43 -1.87
C LYS A 58 -9.90 -13.04 -1.34
N LYS A 59 -9.98 -12.91 -0.01
CA LYS A 59 -10.14 -11.65 0.69
C LYS A 59 -8.78 -11.09 1.07
N ILE A 60 -8.59 -9.79 0.87
CA ILE A 60 -7.40 -9.06 1.31
C ILE A 60 -7.84 -7.81 2.05
N SER A 61 -7.32 -7.61 3.25
CA SER A 61 -7.50 -6.41 4.04
C SER A 61 -6.40 -5.39 3.68
N PHE A 62 -6.78 -4.11 3.62
CA PHE A 62 -5.86 -2.99 3.49
C PHE A 62 -6.11 -1.97 4.58
N ILE A 63 -5.05 -1.56 5.26
CA ILE A 63 -5.09 -0.41 6.16
C ILE A 63 -5.16 0.88 5.32
N ILE A 64 -6.13 1.72 5.65
CA ILE A 64 -6.28 3.07 5.10
C ILE A 64 -5.62 4.04 6.07
N LYS A 65 -4.61 4.76 5.59
CA LYS A 65 -3.93 5.83 6.34
C LYS A 65 -4.40 7.19 5.85
N ASN A 66 -4.10 8.24 6.61
CA ASN A 66 -4.35 9.62 6.18
C ASN A 66 -3.58 9.98 4.89
N THR A 67 -2.49 9.26 4.61
CA THR A 67 -1.71 9.40 3.37
C THR A 67 -2.27 8.61 2.18
N THR A 68 -3.35 7.83 2.37
CA THR A 68 -3.99 7.06 1.30
C THR A 68 -4.86 8.00 0.46
N THR A 69 -4.55 8.14 -0.83
CA THR A 69 -5.40 8.95 -1.72
C THR A 69 -6.56 8.12 -2.27
N ILE A 70 -7.78 8.63 -2.11
CA ILE A 70 -8.99 7.97 -2.59
C ILE A 70 -9.52 8.75 -3.79
N TYR A 71 -9.84 8.03 -4.85
CA TYR A 71 -10.34 8.58 -6.11
C TYR A 71 -11.72 8.02 -6.42
N ASP A 72 -12.63 8.88 -6.85
CA ASP A 72 -13.91 8.46 -7.39
C ASP A 72 -13.79 7.85 -8.79
N ILE A 73 -14.92 7.43 -9.36
CA ILE A 73 -14.99 6.82 -10.69
C ILE A 73 -14.47 7.74 -11.81
N ASN A 74 -14.56 9.06 -11.61
CA ASN A 74 -14.06 10.07 -12.54
C ASN A 74 -12.58 10.38 -12.33
N GLY A 75 -11.93 9.75 -11.35
CA GLY A 75 -10.54 10.02 -10.99
C GLY A 75 -10.34 11.30 -10.19
N LYS A 76 -11.40 11.88 -9.61
CA LYS A 76 -11.30 13.03 -8.70
C LYS A 76 -11.04 12.55 -7.28
N ALA A 77 -10.28 13.33 -6.52
CA ALA A 77 -10.06 13.05 -5.11
C ALA A 77 -11.40 13.00 -4.36
N ALA A 78 -11.55 12.01 -3.48
CA ALA A 78 -12.76 11.74 -2.72
C ALA A 78 -12.43 11.40 -1.26
N THR A 79 -13.44 11.50 -0.39
CA THR A 79 -13.33 11.04 1.01
C THR A 79 -13.52 9.53 1.10
N SER A 80 -13.06 8.94 2.20
CA SER A 80 -13.20 7.50 2.47
C SER A 80 -14.65 7.06 2.63
N GLU A 81 -15.56 7.99 2.92
CA GLU A 81 -17.01 7.76 2.99
C GLU A 81 -17.61 7.34 1.64
N LYS A 82 -16.95 7.68 0.52
CA LYS A 82 -17.39 7.23 -0.82
C LYS A 82 -17.11 5.75 -1.09
N LEU A 83 -16.28 5.11 -0.28
CA LEU A 83 -16.00 3.68 -0.39
C LEU A 83 -17.17 2.90 0.22
N LEU A 84 -17.93 2.25 -0.66
CA LEU A 84 -19.10 1.49 -0.27
C LEU A 84 -18.90 0.01 -0.61
N LYS A 85 -19.56 -0.85 0.18
CA LYS A 85 -19.66 -2.27 -0.13
C LYS A 85 -20.18 -2.46 -1.56
N VAL A 86 -19.77 -3.53 -2.21
CA VAL A 86 -20.13 -3.90 -3.60
C VAL A 86 -19.41 -3.12 -4.71
N GLN A 87 -18.79 -1.99 -4.43
CA GLN A 87 -17.99 -1.27 -5.44
C GLN A 87 -16.79 -2.09 -5.89
N THR A 88 -16.42 -1.96 -7.15
CA THR A 88 -15.12 -2.46 -7.65
C THR A 88 -14.10 -1.35 -7.52
N VAL A 89 -12.97 -1.67 -6.88
CA VAL A 89 -11.87 -0.73 -6.64
C VAL A 89 -10.56 -1.26 -7.20
N LYS A 90 -9.71 -0.34 -7.65
CA LYS A 90 -8.29 -0.58 -7.93
C LYS A 90 -7.48 -0.07 -6.75
N VAL A 91 -6.77 -0.95 -6.07
CA VAL A 91 -5.95 -0.62 -4.90
C VAL A 91 -4.48 -0.69 -5.29
N LYS A 92 -3.75 0.42 -5.13
CA LYS A 92 -2.28 0.41 -5.07
C LYS A 92 -1.89 0.31 -3.62
N TYR A 93 -1.03 -0.64 -3.28
CA TYR A 93 -0.66 -0.92 -1.90
C TYR A 93 0.80 -1.33 -1.79
N ILE A 94 1.31 -1.30 -0.57
CA ILE A 94 2.58 -1.93 -0.20
C ILE A 94 2.32 -3.02 0.84
N ILE A 95 3.27 -3.92 1.01
CA ILE A 95 3.32 -4.82 2.15
C ILE A 95 4.45 -4.30 3.04
N THR A 96 4.15 -4.01 4.31
CA THR A 96 5.17 -3.61 5.29
C THR A 96 6.04 -4.80 5.68
N ASN A 97 7.14 -4.53 6.40
CA ASN A 97 8.00 -5.59 6.94
C ASN A 97 7.23 -6.52 7.90
N ASP A 98 6.17 -6.02 8.54
CA ASP A 98 5.28 -6.79 9.42
C ASP A 98 4.20 -7.58 8.65
N GLY A 99 4.25 -7.60 7.32
CA GLY A 99 3.28 -8.30 6.47
C GLY A 99 1.94 -7.58 6.30
N VAL A 100 1.80 -6.36 6.81
CA VAL A 100 0.55 -5.58 6.73
C VAL A 100 0.41 -4.97 5.33
N SER A 101 -0.76 -5.13 4.72
CA SER A 101 -1.07 -4.48 3.44
C SER A 101 -1.57 -3.07 3.67
N GLU A 102 -0.81 -2.07 3.22
CA GLU A 102 -1.15 -0.64 3.38
C GLU A 102 -1.54 -0.02 2.05
N ALA A 103 -2.74 0.55 1.98
CA ALA A 103 -3.21 1.24 0.80
C ALA A 103 -2.43 2.55 0.58
N ARG A 104 -1.87 2.71 -0.61
CA ARG A 104 -1.30 3.98 -1.09
C ARG A 104 -2.33 4.79 -1.87
N SER A 105 -3.15 4.12 -2.68
CA SER A 105 -4.29 4.75 -3.33
C SER A 105 -5.42 3.76 -3.60
N ILE A 106 -6.66 4.23 -3.53
CA ILE A 106 -7.85 3.45 -3.87
C ILE A 106 -8.63 4.22 -4.92
N LYS A 107 -8.88 3.63 -6.08
CA LYS A 107 -9.73 4.22 -7.14
C LYS A 107 -10.97 3.39 -7.34
N ILE A 108 -12.14 4.00 -7.19
CA ILE A 108 -13.42 3.39 -7.56
C ILE A 108 -13.46 3.26 -9.08
N ILE A 109 -13.82 2.09 -9.59
CA ILE A 109 -13.91 1.84 -11.05
C ILE A 109 -15.26 1.31 -11.49
N LYS A 110 -16.09 0.79 -10.57
CA LYS A 110 -17.46 0.36 -10.84
C LYS A 110 -18.30 0.36 -9.57
#